data_AF-A0A9E7UCL3-F1
#
_entry.id   AF-A0A9E7UCL3-F1
#
_cell.length_a   1.000
_cell.length_b   1.000
_cell.length_c   1.000
_cell.angle_alpha   90.00
_cell.angle_beta   90.00
_cell.angle_gamma   90.00
#
_symmetry.space_group_name_H-M   'P 1'
#
loop_
_entity.id
_entity.type
_entity.pdbx_description
1 polymer ?
#
loop_
_entity_poly.entity_id
_entity_poly.type
_entity_poly.pdbx_seq_one_letter_code
_entity_poly.pdbx_strand_id
1 'polypeptide(L)'
;MFETIVPLFPGIPGGPELLVILLIAVLLFGANKIPQLARSSGEALGEFKKGREEVESELEEMRKGRDAGEEAESDETRTRDAEPESS
;
A
#
# COMPACT_ATOMS: atom_id res chain seq x y z
N MET A 1 44.81 27.68 7.13
CA MET A 1 44.82 26.32 6.56
C MET A 1 43.37 25.86 6.47
N PHE A 2 42.66 26.30 5.43
CA PHE A 2 41.25 25.99 5.15
C PHE A 2 41.13 25.51 3.70
N GLU A 3 41.88 24.46 3.38
CA GLU A 3 41.90 23.85 2.05
C GLU A 3 41.11 22.54 2.10
N THR A 4 39.79 22.62 1.93
CA THR A 4 38.93 21.52 1.46
C THR A 4 37.61 22.09 0.94
N ILE A 5 37.67 22.73 -0.23
CA ILE A 5 36.50 23.00 -1.06
C ILE A 5 36.52 21.96 -2.19
N VAL A 6 35.47 21.12 -2.17
CA VAL A 6 35.02 20.16 -3.20
C VAL A 6 35.68 18.77 -3.24
N PRO A 7 35.01 17.75 -2.66
CA PRO A 7 34.89 16.45 -3.31
C PRO A 7 33.75 16.50 -4.33
N LEU A 8 34.15 16.60 -5.60
CA LEU A 8 33.31 16.30 -6.75
C LEU A 8 33.07 14.78 -6.71
N PHE A 9 31.90 14.40 -6.17
CA PHE A 9 31.38 13.03 -6.01
C PHE A 9 31.92 11.99 -7.02
N PRO A 10 32.21 10.76 -6.56
CA PRO A 10 31.36 9.67 -7.02
C PRO A 10 31.14 8.62 -5.92
N GLY A 11 29.93 8.58 -5.35
CA GLY A 11 29.55 7.50 -4.44
C GLY A 11 28.36 7.86 -3.58
N ILE A 12 28.61 8.44 -2.41
CA ILE A 12 27.60 8.82 -1.42
C ILE A 12 28.18 9.99 -0.62
N PRO A 13 27.44 11.09 -0.39
CA PRO A 13 27.90 12.12 0.53
C PRO A 13 27.98 11.50 1.92
N GLY A 14 29.10 11.69 2.61
CA GLY A 14 29.12 11.43 4.05
C GLY A 14 28.04 12.25 4.76
N GLY A 15 27.77 11.90 6.02
CA GLY A 15 26.83 12.64 6.87
C GLY A 15 27.01 14.18 6.83
N PRO A 16 28.25 14.72 6.82
CA PRO A 16 28.47 16.16 6.74
C PRO A 16 27.99 16.81 5.44
N GLU A 17 28.26 16.22 4.28
CA GLU A 17 27.85 16.78 2.99
C GLU A 17 26.33 16.78 2.83
N LEU A 18 25.65 15.74 3.32
CA LEU A 18 24.18 15.69 3.37
C LEU A 18 23.60 16.82 4.22
N LEU A 19 24.24 17.15 5.34
CA LEU A 19 23.82 18.23 6.22
C LEU A 19 23.97 19.61 5.54
N VAL A 20 25.03 19.81 4.75
CA VAL A 20 25.22 21.03 3.96
C VAL A 20 24.16 21.14 2.85
N ILE A 21 23.87 20.06 2.13
CA ILE A 21 22.81 20.05 1.10
C ILE A 21 21.45 20.34 1.74
N LEU A 22 21.15 19.71 2.88
CA LEU A 22 19.92 19.96 3.65
C LEU A 22 19.82 21.42 4.09
N LEU A 23 20.91 22.01 4.56
CA LEU A 23 20.96 23.42 4.97
C LEU A 23 20.65 24.35 3.78
N ILE A 24 21.24 24.11 2.62
CA ILE A 24 20.96 24.88 1.40
C ILE A 24 19.49 24.71 0.99
N ALA A 25 18.95 23.48 1.00
CA ALA A 25 17.55 23.23 0.69
C ALA A 25 16.60 23.95 1.66
N VAL A 26 16.93 23.98 2.95
CA VAL A 26 16.18 24.72 3.98
C VAL A 26 16.26 26.23 3.77
N LEU A 27 17.37 26.78 3.28
CA LEU A 27 17.46 28.21 2.96
C LEU A 27 16.63 28.59 1.73
N LEU A 28 16.55 27.72 0.73
CA LEU A 28 15.78 27.96 -0.50
C LEU A 28 14.27 27.77 -0.29
N PHE A 29 13.87 26.68 0.37
CA PHE A 29 12.47 26.30 0.54
C PHE A 29 11.89 26.72 1.90
N GLY A 30 12.73 26.99 2.89
CA GLY A 30 12.35 27.28 4.27
C GLY A 30 12.26 26.02 5.15
N ALA A 31 12.65 26.15 6.43
CA ALA A 31 12.67 25.05 7.40
C ALA A 31 11.31 24.38 7.62
N ASN A 32 10.21 25.11 7.37
CA ASN A 32 8.86 24.60 7.56
C ASN A 32 8.30 23.88 6.33
N LYS A 33 8.89 24.02 5.14
CA LYS A 33 8.30 23.43 3.93
C LYS A 33 8.57 21.94 3.81
N ILE A 34 9.82 21.50 4.01
CA ILE A 34 10.15 20.07 4.00
C ILE A 34 9.27 19.24 4.96
N PRO A 35 9.09 19.60 6.24
CA PRO A 35 8.22 18.84 7.13
C PRO A 35 6.73 18.94 6.77
N GLN A 36 6.26 20.07 6.26
CA GLN A 36 4.87 20.21 5.77
C GLN A 36 4.59 19.32 4.56
N LEU A 37 5.51 19.26 3.60
CA LEU A 37 5.41 18.36 2.45
C LEU A 37 5.46 16.90 2.88
N ALA A 38 6.37 16.54 3.79
CA ALA A 38 6.46 15.18 4.32
C ALA A 38 5.17 14.75 5.03
N ARG A 39 4.58 15.63 5.83
CA ARG A 39 3.33 15.35 6.55
C ARG A 39 2.15 15.15 5.60
N SER A 40 1.91 16.10 4.70
CA SER A 40 0.81 16.01 3.72
C SER A 40 0.96 14.83 2.75
N SER A 41 2.18 14.56 2.29
CA SER A 41 2.47 13.38 1.46
C SER A 41 2.28 12.08 2.24
N GLY A 42 2.68 12.05 3.51
CA GLY A 42 2.50 10.91 4.40
C GLY A 42 1.03 10.62 4.70
N GLU A 43 0.23 11.66 4.94
CA GLU A 43 -1.22 11.56 5.12
C GLU A 43 -1.88 11.01 3.85
N ALA A 44 -1.55 11.55 2.68
CA ALA A 44 -2.07 11.07 1.40
C ALA A 44 -1.71 9.60 1.14
N LEU A 45 -0.46 9.20 1.40
CA LEU A 45 -0.02 7.82 1.22
C LEU A 45 -0.66 6.86 2.24
N GLY A 46 -0.93 7.34 3.47
CA GLY A 46 -1.63 6.60 4.51
C GLY A 46 -3.08 6.29 4.13
N GLU A 47 -3.85 7.31 3.75
CA GLU A 47 -5.24 7.13 3.29
C GLU A 47 -5.31 6.26 2.04
N PHE A 48 -4.36 6.41 1.12
CA PHE A 48 -4.28 5.58 -0.07
C PHE A 48 -4.01 4.10 0.25
N LYS A 49 -3.13 3.82 1.22
CA LYS A 49 -2.87 2.44 1.67
C LYS A 49 -4.11 1.83 2.32
N LYS A 50 -4.81 2.60 3.16
CA LYS A 50 -6.05 2.15 3.82
C LYS A 50 -7.16 1.84 2.80
N GLY A 51 -7.39 2.72 1.83
CA GLY A 51 -8.38 2.48 0.78
C GLY A 51 -8.03 1.27 -0.10
N ARG A 52 -6.74 1.01 -0.35
CA ARG A 52 -6.30 -0.21 -1.05
C ARG A 52 -6.62 -1.48 -0.26
N GLU A 53 -6.37 -1.48 1.04
CA GLU A 53 -6.62 -2.61 1.93
C GLU A 53 -8.13 -2.91 2.05
N GLU A 54 -8.96 -1.88 2.14
CA GLU A 54 -10.43 -2.01 2.14
C GLU A 54 -10.95 -2.62 0.83
N VAL A 55 -10.47 -2.14 -0.32
CA VAL A 55 -10.82 -2.71 -1.64
C VAL A 55 -10.36 -4.17 -1.76
N GLU A 56 -9.16 -4.50 -1.28
CA GLU A 56 -8.66 -5.88 -1.29
C GLU A 56 -9.53 -6.80 -0.43
N SER A 57 -9.91 -6.35 0.77
CA SER A 57 -10.82 -7.06 1.67
C SER A 57 -12.20 -7.27 1.04
N GLU A 58 -12.80 -6.25 0.45
CA GLU A 58 -14.09 -6.36 -0.25
C GLU A 58 -14.01 -7.34 -1.43
N LEU A 59 -12.92 -7.32 -2.19
CA LEU A 59 -12.69 -8.27 -3.29
C LEU A 59 -12.53 -9.72 -2.81
N GLU A 60 -11.93 -9.93 -1.65
CA GLU A 60 -11.79 -11.26 -1.03
C GLU A 60 -13.14 -11.77 -0.50
N GLU A 61 -13.92 -10.90 0.16
CA GLU A 61 -15.27 -11.22 0.63
C GLU A 61 -16.22 -11.54 -0.52
N MET A 62 -16.17 -10.78 -1.62
CA MET A 62 -16.96 -11.06 -2.83
C MET A 62 -16.59 -12.39 -3.49
N ARG A 63 -15.30 -12.77 -3.50
CA ARG A 63 -14.88 -14.09 -4.01
C ARG A 63 -15.41 -15.20 -3.12
N LYS A 64 -15.23 -15.07 -1.80
CA LYS A 64 -15.67 -16.07 -0.83
C LYS A 64 -17.19 -16.24 -0.80
N GLY A 65 -17.95 -15.15 -0.98
CA GLY A 65 -19.40 -15.17 -1.08
C GLY A 65 -19.93 -15.83 -2.35
N ARG A 66 -19.12 -15.88 -3.43
CA ARG A 66 -19.50 -16.53 -4.68
C ARG A 66 -19.28 -18.04 -4.64
N ASP A 67 -18.20 -18.51 -4.03
CA ASP A 67 -17.96 -19.95 -3.81
C ASP A 67 -19.04 -20.61 -2.92
N ALA A 68 -19.58 -19.89 -1.93
CA ALA A 68 -20.66 -20.41 -1.08
C ALA A 68 -22.04 -20.54 -1.78
N GLY A 69 -22.22 -19.95 -2.96
CA GLY A 69 -23.46 -20.01 -3.74
C GLY A 69 -23.54 -21.16 -4.72
N GLU A 70 -22.39 -21.71 -5.16
CA GLU A 70 -22.34 -22.78 -6.17
C GLU A 70 -22.49 -24.20 -5.55
N GLU A 71 -22.33 -24.36 -4.24
CA GLU A 71 -22.50 -25.66 -3.56
C GLU A 71 -23.97 -26.03 -3.28
N ALA A 72 -24.90 -25.07 -3.33
CA ALA A 72 -26.31 -25.28 -2.98
C ALA A 72 -27.19 -25.77 -4.16
N GLU A 73 -26.73 -25.65 -5.41
CA GLU A 73 -27.55 -26.03 -6.59
C GLU A 73 -27.31 -27.47 -7.07
N SER A 74 -26.27 -28.15 -6.59
CA SER A 74 -25.91 -29.52 -7.04
C SER A 74 -26.49 -30.67 -6.21
N ASP A 75 -27.23 -30.42 -5.12
CA ASP A 75 -27.77 -31.49 -4.24
C ASP A 75 -29.28 -31.75 -4.44
N GLU A 76 -30.04 -30.85 -5.08
CA GLU A 76 -31.50 -30.97 -5.23
C GLU A 76 -31.95 -31.54 -6.60
N THR A 77 -31.14 -32.43 -7.20
CA THR A 77 -31.57 -33.22 -8.37
C THR A 77 -31.46 -34.74 -8.15
N ARG A 78 -30.83 -35.21 -7.06
CA ARG A 78 -30.60 -36.66 -6.86
C ARG A 78 -31.66 -37.38 -6.01
N THR A 79 -32.68 -36.68 -5.53
CA THR A 79 -33.73 -37.20 -4.65
C THR A 79 -35.12 -37.13 -5.29
N ARG A 80 -35.25 -37.52 -6.56
CA ARG A 80 -36.57 -37.70 -7.20
C ARG A 80 -36.81 -39.06 -7.87
N ASP A 81 -35.83 -39.97 -7.86
CA ASP A 81 -35.95 -41.29 -8.53
C ASP A 81 -35.98 -42.50 -7.59
N ALA A 82 -36.40 -42.34 -6.34
CA ALA A 82 -36.57 -43.46 -5.41
C ALA A 82 -37.86 -43.34 -4.60
N GLU A 83 -39.00 -43.35 -5.27
CA GLU A 83 -40.30 -43.65 -4.64
C GLU A 83 -40.55 -45.18 -4.70
N PRO A 84 -41.19 -45.78 -3.67
CA PRO A 84 -41.10 -47.19 -3.37
C PRO A 84 -42.20 -48.00 -4.05
N GLU A 85 -41.80 -49.03 -4.80
CA GLU A 85 -42.73 -50.04 -5.29
C GLU A 85 -42.83 -51.17 -4.25
N SER A 86 -43.89 -51.03 -3.44
CA SER A 86 -44.66 -52.11 -2.81
C SER A 86 -44.69 -53.39 -3.65
N SER A 87 -44.22 -54.52 -3.11
CA SER A 87 -45.01 -55.78 -3.01
C SER A 87 -44.32 -56.87 -2.22
#